data_AF-A0AAW2TM83-F1
#
_entry.id   AF-A0AAW2TM83-F1
#
_cell.length_a   1.000
_cell.length_b   1.000
_cell.length_c   1.000
_cell.angle_alpha   90.00
_cell.angle_beta   90.00
_cell.angle_gamma   90.00
#
_symmetry.space_group_name_H-M   'P 1'
#
loop_
_entity.id
_entity.type
_entity.pdbx_description
1 polymer ?
#
loop_
_entity_poly.entity_id
_entity_poly.type
_entity_poly.pdbx_seq_one_letter_code
_entity_poly.pdbx_strand_id
1 'polypeptide(L)'
;MAEPISVAIPFAPKVNLIDLPDKFLGQLFKCWKGLLTVILDELDRKYNIEEQGLEKYSISKFMRYQIVEDRFVAEQTHEIINIEHTLADAEMKLPEKFLVMSIVDKFSKS
;
A
#
# COMPACT_ATOMS: atom_id res chain seq x y z
N MET A 1 21.40 14.77 6.98
CA MET A 1 20.34 14.70 8.02
C MET A 1 19.12 15.40 7.42
N ALA A 2 18.13 14.63 6.97
CA ALA A 2 16.91 15.19 6.37
C ALA A 2 15.88 15.36 7.48
N GLU A 3 15.36 16.58 7.65
CA GLU A 3 14.29 16.84 8.61
C GLU A 3 13.00 16.14 8.19
N PRO A 4 12.20 15.60 9.13
CA PRO A 4 10.91 15.02 8.81
C PRO A 4 9.94 16.13 8.38
N ILE A 5 9.38 16.01 7.18
CA ILE A 5 8.34 16.91 6.68
C ILE A 5 7.09 16.69 7.53
N SER A 6 6.79 17.62 8.44
CA SER A 6 5.53 17.66 9.17
C SER A 6 4.41 18.12 8.23
N VAL A 7 3.84 17.17 7.48
CA VAL A 7 2.56 17.40 6.82
C VAL A 7 1.47 17.28 7.89
N ALA A 8 1.04 18.41 8.42
CA ALA A 8 -0.20 18.47 9.18
C ALA A 8 -1.35 18.14 8.23
N ILE A 9 -1.74 16.87 8.17
CA ILE A 9 -3.00 16.47 7.53
C ILE A 9 -4.10 16.99 8.44
N PRO A 10 -4.92 17.97 8.02
CA PRO A 10 -6.03 18.41 8.85
C PRO A 10 -6.95 17.21 9.04
N PHE A 11 -7.14 16.79 10.29
CA PHE A 11 -8.17 15.82 10.65
C PHE A 11 -9.50 16.40 10.18
N ALA A 12 -9.98 15.92 9.03
CA ALA A 12 -11.24 16.34 8.48
C ALA A 12 -12.35 16.05 9.50
N PRO A 13 -13.35 16.95 9.66
CA PRO A 13 -14.50 16.67 10.50
C PRO A 13 -15.16 15.37 10.05
N LYS A 14 -15.67 14.58 11.01
CA LYS A 14 -16.44 13.36 10.74
C LYS A 14 -17.73 13.75 10.03
N VAL A 15 -17.69 13.84 8.70
CA VAL A 15 -18.87 14.02 7.86
C VAL A 15 -19.58 12.67 7.78
N ASN A 16 -20.82 12.60 8.25
CA ASN A 16 -21.64 11.41 8.04
C ASN A 16 -22.06 11.37 6.57
N LEU A 17 -21.49 10.43 5.82
CA LEU A 17 -21.61 10.36 4.36
C LEU A 17 -23.02 9.96 3.90
N ILE A 18 -23.82 9.39 4.79
CA ILE A 18 -25.16 8.84 4.51
C ILE A 18 -26.21 9.94 4.39
N ASP A 19 -26.05 11.06 5.12
CA ASP A 19 -27.02 12.16 5.14
C ASP A 19 -26.75 13.23 4.08
N LEU A 20 -25.73 13.02 3.25
CA LEU A 20 -25.23 14.02 2.32
C LEU A 20 -25.98 13.96 0.99
N PRO A 21 -26.56 15.07 0.48
CA PRO A 21 -27.27 15.06 -0.80
C PRO A 21 -26.36 14.60 -1.95
N ASP A 22 -26.86 13.77 -2.86
CA ASP A 22 -26.08 13.12 -3.95
C ASP A 22 -25.18 14.08 -4.74
N LYS A 23 -25.62 15.32 -4.96
CA LYS A 23 -24.83 16.37 -5.63
C LYS A 23 -23.51 16.72 -4.92
N PHE A 24 -23.43 16.51 -3.61
CA PHE A 24 -22.22 16.72 -2.82
C PHE A 24 -21.33 15.47 -2.80
N LEU A 25 -21.89 14.25 -2.87
CA LEU A 25 -21.10 13.03 -3.09
C LEU A 25 -20.33 13.10 -4.41
N GLY A 26 -20.97 13.61 -5.47
CA GLY A 26 -20.31 13.86 -6.75
C GLY A 26 -19.20 14.90 -6.68
N GLN A 27 -19.39 15.98 -5.91
CA GLN A 27 -18.35 17.01 -5.69
C GLN A 27 -17.19 16.48 -4.85
N LEU A 28 -17.48 15.75 -3.77
CA LEU A 28 -16.46 15.10 -2.94
C LEU A 28 -15.65 14.10 -3.76
N PHE A 29 -16.31 13.24 -4.55
CA PHE A 29 -15.61 12.30 -5.42
C PHE A 29 -14.70 13.03 -6.43
N LYS A 30 -15.16 14.15 -7.00
CA LYS A 30 -14.33 14.97 -7.90
C LYS A 30 -13.12 15.58 -7.19
N CYS A 31 -13.29 16.13 -5.99
CA CYS A 31 -12.19 16.67 -5.18
C CYS A 31 -11.19 15.59 -4.76
N TRP A 32 -11.69 14.44 -4.31
CA TRP A 32 -10.86 13.29 -3.95
C TRP A 32 -10.09 12.74 -5.14
N LYS A 33 -10.74 12.63 -6.31
CA LYS A 33 -10.08 12.22 -7.56
C LYS A 33 -8.99 13.21 -7.96
N GLY A 34 -9.26 14.52 -7.87
CA GLY A 34 -8.26 15.56 -8.14
C GLY A 34 -7.07 15.49 -7.19
N LEU A 35 -7.31 15.31 -5.90
CA LEU A 35 -6.26 15.12 -4.90
C LEU A 35 -5.43 13.84 -5.18
N LEU A 36 -6.10 12.74 -5.52
CA LEU A 36 -5.44 11.48 -5.87
C LEU A 36 -4.54 11.66 -7.09
N THR A 37 -5.00 12.36 -8.13
CA THR A 37 -4.15 12.67 -9.31
C THR A 37 -2.92 13.47 -8.92
N VAL A 38 -3.06 14.54 -8.12
CA VAL A 38 -1.91 15.35 -7.68
C VAL A 38 -0.91 14.52 -6.86
N ILE A 39 -1.40 13.65 -5.97
CA ILE A 39 -0.54 12.77 -5.19
C ILE A 39 0.21 11.80 -6.10
N LEU A 40 -0.48 11.18 -7.07
CA LEU A 40 0.13 10.23 -8.00
C LEU A 40 1.17 10.90 -8.90
N ASP A 41 0.87 12.09 -9.45
CA ASP A 41 1.79 12.84 -10.30
C ASP A 41 3.06 13.25 -9.55
N GLU A 42 2.93 13.68 -8.28
CA GLU A 42 4.09 14.05 -7.46
C GLU A 42 4.92 12.83 -7.04
N LEU A 43 4.29 11.69 -6.80
CA LEU A 43 4.99 10.43 -6.54
C LEU A 43 5.72 9.93 -7.80
N ASP A 44 5.08 10.02 -8.97
CA ASP A 44 5.72 9.67 -10.24
C ASP A 44 6.91 10.58 -10.54
N ARG A 45 6.75 11.90 -10.36
CA ARG A 45 7.86 12.85 -10.53
C ARG A 45 9.06 12.55 -9.60
N LYS A 46 8.82 12.07 -8.38
CA LYS A 46 9.86 11.82 -7.37
C LYS A 46 10.54 10.46 -7.49
N TYR A 47 9.77 9.44 -7.86
CA TYR A 47 10.21 8.05 -7.81
C TYR A 47 10.17 7.35 -9.17
N ASN A 48 9.72 8.05 -10.22
CA ASN A 48 9.55 7.51 -11.57
C ASN A 48 8.80 6.17 -11.57
N ILE A 49 7.56 6.18 -11.05
CA ILE A 49 6.80 4.95 -10.76
C ILE A 49 6.49 4.14 -12.04
N GLU A 50 6.63 4.74 -13.22
CA GLU A 50 6.54 4.07 -14.53
C GLU A 50 7.81 3.27 -14.89
N GLU A 51 9.00 3.75 -14.53
CA GLU A 51 10.28 3.09 -14.86
C GLU A 51 10.64 1.97 -13.86
N GLN A 52 10.09 2.02 -12.64
CA GLN A 52 10.29 1.03 -11.57
C GLN A 52 9.51 -0.29 -11.74
N GLY A 53 9.31 -0.76 -12.98
CA GLY A 53 8.38 -1.86 -13.29
C GLY A 53 8.58 -3.13 -12.45
N LEU A 54 9.83 -3.51 -12.19
CA LEU A 54 10.17 -4.70 -11.38
C LEU A 54 9.91 -4.48 -9.88
N GLU A 55 10.31 -3.33 -9.34
CA GLU A 55 10.11 -2.96 -7.94
C GLU A 55 8.61 -2.88 -7.61
N LYS A 56 7.85 -2.18 -8.46
CA LYS A 56 6.39 -2.07 -8.35
C LYS A 56 5.72 -3.42 -8.38
N TYR A 57 6.18 -4.34 -9.25
CA TYR A 57 5.66 -5.69 -9.32
C TYR A 57 5.93 -6.47 -8.03
N SER A 58 7.16 -6.43 -7.51
CA SER A 58 7.55 -7.14 -6.29
C SER A 58 6.78 -6.65 -5.05
N ILE A 59 6.67 -5.33 -4.86
CA ILE A 59 5.83 -4.73 -3.79
C ILE A 59 4.38 -5.16 -3.96
N SER A 60 3.85 -5.06 -5.18
CA SER A 60 2.46 -5.41 -5.48
C SER A 60 2.17 -6.89 -5.20
N LYS A 61 3.11 -7.78 -5.52
CA LYS A 61 3.01 -9.22 -5.23
C LYS A 61 3.02 -9.47 -3.73
N PHE A 62 3.91 -8.81 -2.99
CA PHE A 62 3.94 -8.87 -1.53
C PHE A 62 2.63 -8.38 -0.92
N MET A 63 2.13 -7.21 -1.32
CA MET A 63 0.91 -6.63 -0.76
C MET A 63 -0.33 -7.49 -1.00
N ARG A 64 -0.45 -8.12 -2.17
CA ARG A 64 -1.59 -8.98 -2.51
C ARG A 64 -1.51 -10.40 -1.96
N TYR A 65 -0.34 -10.84 -1.49
CA TYR A 65 -0.20 -12.18 -0.94
C TYR A 65 -1.09 -12.36 0.29
N GLN A 66 -1.85 -13.46 0.34
CA GLN A 66 -2.73 -13.86 1.44
C GLN A 66 -2.44 -15.32 1.80
N ILE A 67 -2.46 -15.63 3.09
CA ILE A 67 -2.28 -17.00 3.56
C ILE A 67 -3.64 -17.70 3.55
N VAL A 68 -3.68 -18.90 3.01
CA VAL A 68 -4.89 -19.71 2.83
C VAL A 68 -4.78 -20.98 3.68
N GLU A 69 -5.82 -21.30 4.44
CA GLU A 69 -5.82 -22.42 5.40
C GLU A 69 -5.71 -23.79 4.69
N ASP A 70 -6.32 -23.95 3.52
CA ASP A 70 -6.35 -25.20 2.74
C ASP A 70 -5.06 -25.49 1.94
N ARG A 71 -3.97 -24.76 2.24
CA ARG A 71 -2.69 -24.91 1.55
C ARG A 71 -1.58 -25.34 2.50
N PHE A 72 -0.63 -26.13 1.99
CA PHE A 72 0.51 -26.56 2.78
C PHE A 72 1.35 -25.37 3.27
N VAL A 73 1.63 -25.34 4.56
CA VAL A 73 2.45 -24.30 5.21
C VAL A 73 3.83 -24.20 4.57
N ALA A 74 4.43 -25.33 4.17
CA ALA A 74 5.74 -25.35 3.53
C ALA A 74 5.76 -24.63 2.18
N GLU A 75 4.74 -24.81 1.35
CA GLU A 75 4.61 -24.12 0.06
C GLU A 75 4.43 -22.62 0.25
N GLN A 76 3.55 -22.24 1.18
CA GLN A 76 3.28 -20.82 1.48
C GLN A 76 4.52 -20.12 2.08
N THR A 77 5.27 -20.82 2.92
CA THR A 77 6.54 -20.32 3.48
C THR A 77 7.55 -20.07 2.36
N HIS A 78 7.68 -21.02 1.41
CA HIS A 78 8.59 -20.87 0.28
C HIS A 78 8.21 -19.68 -0.62
N GLU A 79 6.92 -19.47 -0.86
CA GLU A 79 6.43 -18.32 -1.63
C GLU A 79 6.74 -16.99 -0.96
N ILE A 80 6.53 -16.88 0.36
CA ILE A 80 6.83 -15.65 1.12
C ILE A 80 8.34 -15.37 1.10
N ILE A 81 9.17 -16.38 1.32
CA ILE A 81 10.64 -16.24 1.25
C ILE A 81 11.07 -15.78 -0.15
N ASN A 82 10.49 -16.36 -1.20
CA ASN A 82 10.82 -15.96 -2.57
C ASN A 82 10.41 -14.49 -2.86
N ILE A 83 9.26 -14.05 -2.33
CA ILE A 83 8.84 -12.65 -2.43
C ILE A 83 9.80 -11.73 -1.68
N GLU A 84 10.22 -12.11 -0.47
CA GLU A 84 11.19 -11.35 0.34
C GLU A 84 12.54 -11.22 -0.38
N HIS A 85 13.05 -12.31 -0.95
CA HIS A 85 14.25 -12.27 -1.78
C HIS A 85 14.11 -11.36 -3.00
N THR A 86 12.98 -11.44 -3.71
CA THR A 86 12.74 -10.58 -4.88
C THR A 86 12.69 -9.09 -4.48
N LEU A 87 12.19 -8.78 -3.28
CA LEU A 87 12.21 -7.42 -2.73
C LEU A 87 13.63 -6.99 -2.36
N ALA A 88 14.42 -7.88 -1.75
CA ALA A 88 15.80 -7.61 -1.37
C ALA A 88 16.70 -7.38 -2.60
N ASP A 89 16.50 -8.13 -3.68
CA ASP A 89 17.20 -7.97 -4.97
C ASP A 89 16.85 -6.63 -5.64
N ALA A 90 15.64 -6.13 -5.40
CA ALA A 90 15.17 -4.82 -5.84
C ALA A 90 15.58 -3.69 -4.86
N GLU A 91 16.57 -3.93 -4.00
CA GLU A 91 17.08 -3.03 -2.97
C GLU A 91 16.04 -2.57 -1.92
N MET A 92 14.88 -3.23 -1.86
CA MET A 92 13.78 -2.92 -0.93
C MET A 92 13.80 -3.82 0.30
N LYS A 93 14.82 -3.66 1.13
CA LYS A 93 14.93 -4.40 2.39
C LYS A 93 13.91 -3.89 3.40
N LEU A 94 12.93 -4.74 3.72
CA LEU A 94 11.92 -4.44 4.73
C LEU A 94 12.46 -4.73 6.13
N PRO A 95 12.15 -3.89 7.14
CA PRO A 95 12.48 -4.20 8.53
C PRO A 95 11.83 -5.53 8.97
N GLU A 96 12.57 -6.36 9.70
CA GLU A 96 12.10 -7.68 10.17
C GLU A 96 10.74 -7.58 10.90
N LYS A 97 10.60 -6.60 11.80
CA LYS A 97 9.34 -6.36 12.52
C LYS A 97 8.18 -6.06 11.58
N PHE A 98 8.41 -5.35 10.47
CA PHE A 98 7.38 -5.07 9.48
C PHE A 98 6.98 -6.33 8.72
N LEU A 99 7.95 -7.18 8.35
CA LEU A 99 7.70 -8.47 7.70
C LEU A 99 6.84 -9.38 8.60
N VAL A 100 7.22 -9.53 9.87
CA VAL A 100 6.48 -10.36 10.83
C VAL A 100 5.04 -9.88 11.00
N MET A 101 4.83 -8.58 11.22
CA MET A 101 3.48 -8.01 11.36
C MET A 101 2.67 -8.15 10.07
N SER A 102 3.31 -7.99 8.90
CA SER A 102 2.65 -8.19 7.61
C SER A 102 2.25 -9.65 7.40
N ILE A 103 3.06 -10.61 7.81
CA ILE A 103 2.72 -12.04 7.75
C ILE A 103 1.52 -12.32 8.66
N VAL A 104 1.49 -11.79 9.88
CA VAL A 104 0.35 -11.91 10.80
C VAL A 104 -0.93 -11.32 10.20
N ASP A 105 -0.84 -10.17 9.54
CA ASP A 105 -1.99 -9.51 8.89
C ASP A 105 -2.50 -10.29 7.66
N LYS A 106 -1.63 -11.07 7.01
CA LYS A 106 -1.96 -11.95 5.87
C LYS A 106 -2.68 -13.23 6.26
N PHE A 107 -2.66 -13.59 7.54
CA PHE A 107 -3.61 -14.56 8.07
C PHE A 107 -4.96 -13.85 8.15
N SER A 108 -5.76 -13.95 7.09
CA SER A 108 -7.15 -13.51 7.13
C SER A 108 -7.81 -14.12 8.36
N LYS A 109 -8.28 -13.29 9.29
CA LYS A 109 -9.14 -13.78 10.37
C LYS A 109 -10.41 -14.29 9.72
N SER A 110 -10.55 -15.61 9.66
CA SER A 110 -11.84 -16.25 9.38
C SER A 110 -12.89 -15.80 10.40
#